data_AF-A0A7S2MMX2-F1
#
_entry.id   AF-A0A7S2MMX2-F1
#
_cell.length_a   1.000
_cell.length_b   1.000
_cell.length_c   1.000
_cell.angle_alpha   90.00
_cell.angle_beta   90.00
_cell.angle_gamma   90.00
#
_symmetry.space_group_name_H-M   'P 1'
#
loop_
_entity.id
_entity.type
_entity.pdbx_description
1 polymer ?
#
loop_
_entity_poly.entity_id
_entity_poly.type
_entity_poly.pdbx_seq_one_letter_code
_entity_poly.pdbx_strand_id
1 'polypeptide(L)'
;VNAHKIHCSILMLCATDTPHMEEAAAVVIDAAPDETRIGLAGGTDFHTGAALSVAVDDDAWAEATNRAIRSLATSAGITVDGRHILLTEGIDQKHGPRRTRELWVSLAFEKLGSRSMYLAERSSLALFSTGTTSGIVADARSAVVVYEGSPLPHAVKRFEGEWSSAIAGAVSAAAMACDPDIKNAPG
;
A
#
# COMPACT_ATOMS: atom_id res chain seq x y z
N VAL A 1 -1.16 5.25 18.37
CA VAL A 1 -0.61 5.97 17.20
C VAL A 1 -1.67 5.91 16.12
N ASN A 2 -2.22 7.04 15.66
CA ASN A 2 -3.33 7.07 14.69
C ASN A 2 -2.98 6.23 13.46
N ALA A 3 -3.83 5.28 13.07
CA ALA A 3 -3.66 4.47 11.86
C ALA A 3 -3.48 5.32 10.59
N HIS A 4 -4.03 6.55 10.58
CA HIS A 4 -3.78 7.55 9.54
C HIS A 4 -2.29 7.93 9.38
N LYS A 5 -1.48 7.90 10.43
CA LYS A 5 -0.07 8.31 10.35
C LYS A 5 0.83 7.27 9.67
N ILE A 6 0.50 5.98 9.73
CA ILE A 6 1.32 4.92 9.10
C ILE A 6 1.07 4.89 7.58
N HIS A 7 -0.17 5.18 7.16
CA HIS A 7 -0.52 5.29 5.76
C HIS A 7 0.00 6.57 5.07
N CYS A 8 0.15 7.69 5.79
CA CYS A 8 0.73 8.92 5.23
C CYS A 8 2.21 8.78 4.81
N SER A 9 2.97 7.90 5.46
CA SER A 9 4.42 7.83 5.29
C SER A 9 4.87 7.04 4.04
N ILE A 10 3.97 6.22 3.50
CA ILE A 10 4.19 5.35 2.34
C ILE A 10 4.38 6.18 1.05
N LEU A 11 3.78 7.38 0.99
CA LEU A 11 3.94 8.32 -0.12
C LEU A 11 5.24 9.15 -0.08
N MET A 12 5.97 9.16 1.04
CA MET A 12 7.19 9.97 1.22
C MET A 12 8.46 9.34 0.61
N LEU A 13 8.39 8.13 0.08
CA LEU A 13 9.52 7.47 -0.59
C LEU A 13 9.69 8.00 -2.01
N CYS A 14 10.35 9.17 -2.14
CA CYS A 14 11.27 9.59 -3.22
C CYS A 14 11.45 11.12 -3.26
N ALA A 15 11.67 11.80 -2.13
CA ALA A 15 11.97 13.24 -2.15
C ALA A 15 13.43 13.45 -2.55
N THR A 16 13.67 13.92 -3.77
CA THR A 16 14.96 14.50 -4.17
C THR A 16 14.75 15.96 -4.54
N ASP A 17 15.42 16.86 -3.82
CA ASP A 17 15.43 18.32 -3.99
C ASP A 17 16.06 18.74 -5.33
N THR A 18 15.45 18.35 -6.45
CA THR A 18 15.86 18.81 -7.79
C THR A 18 14.65 19.39 -8.53
N PRO A 19 14.61 20.72 -8.77
CA PRO A 19 13.45 21.42 -9.32
C PRO A 19 13.16 21.12 -10.81
N HIS A 20 13.95 20.25 -11.46
CA HIS A 20 13.78 19.88 -12.86
C HIS A 20 12.99 18.57 -13.08
N MET A 21 12.49 17.93 -12.02
CA MET A 21 11.93 16.56 -12.06
C MET A 21 10.42 16.48 -11.86
N GLU A 22 9.68 17.59 -11.76
CA GLU A 22 8.22 17.55 -11.52
C GLU A 22 7.45 16.84 -12.66
N GLU A 23 7.96 16.92 -13.90
CA GLU A 23 7.49 16.14 -15.05
C GLU A 23 7.93 14.66 -15.03
N ALA A 24 9.00 14.33 -14.29
CA ALA A 24 9.56 12.98 -14.20
C ALA A 24 9.11 12.21 -12.93
N ALA A 25 8.52 12.89 -11.95
CA ALA A 25 8.06 12.28 -10.72
C ALA A 25 7.01 11.20 -11.00
N ALA A 26 7.16 10.04 -10.34
CA ALA A 26 6.20 8.95 -10.43
C ALA A 26 4.91 9.33 -9.70
N VAL A 27 3.77 8.85 -10.21
CA VAL A 27 2.49 8.94 -9.51
C VAL A 27 2.41 7.80 -8.52
N VAL A 28 2.23 8.12 -7.24
CA VAL A 28 2.03 7.13 -6.19
C VAL A 28 0.54 6.97 -5.95
N ILE A 29 0.05 5.73 -6.02
CA ILE A 29 -1.34 5.36 -5.81
C ILE A 29 -1.41 4.36 -4.66
N ASP A 30 -1.98 4.79 -3.54
CA ASP A 30 -2.21 3.95 -2.37
C ASP A 30 -3.68 3.55 -2.31
N ALA A 31 -3.97 2.32 -2.71
CA ALA A 31 -5.32 1.77 -2.79
C ALA A 31 -5.67 1.00 -1.51
N ALA A 32 -6.00 1.74 -0.46
CA ALA A 32 -6.44 1.14 0.79
C ALA A 32 -7.91 0.66 0.69
N PRO A 33 -8.34 -0.25 1.58
CA PRO A 33 -9.70 -0.78 1.52
C PRO A 33 -10.83 0.21 1.80
N ASP A 34 -10.51 1.32 2.47
CA ASP A 34 -11.41 2.37 2.95
C ASP A 34 -11.25 3.69 2.19
N GLU A 35 -10.08 3.95 1.62
CA GLU A 35 -9.82 5.13 0.80
C GLU A 35 -8.72 4.90 -0.24
N THR A 36 -8.69 5.76 -1.26
CA THR A 36 -7.62 5.79 -2.26
C THR A 36 -6.85 7.10 -2.11
N ARG A 37 -5.52 7.05 -2.08
CA ARG A 37 -4.68 8.25 -2.04
C ARG A 37 -3.81 8.34 -3.28
N ILE A 38 -3.64 9.55 -3.82
CA ILE A 38 -2.76 9.84 -4.95
C ILE A 38 -1.86 11.02 -4.61
N GLY A 39 -0.59 10.90 -4.96
CA GLY A 39 0.39 11.98 -4.85
C GLY A 39 1.55 11.80 -5.81
N LEU A 40 2.47 12.75 -5.83
CA LEU A 40 3.72 12.64 -6.57
C LEU A 40 4.81 12.10 -5.65
N ALA A 41 5.61 11.19 -6.19
CA ALA A 41 6.76 10.64 -5.49
C ALA A 41 7.70 11.78 -5.07
N GLY A 42 8.02 11.83 -3.78
CA GLY A 42 8.83 12.90 -3.20
C GLY A 42 8.11 14.15 -2.76
N GLY A 43 6.80 14.22 -3.01
CA GLY A 43 5.94 15.21 -2.37
C GLY A 43 5.60 14.82 -0.93
N THR A 44 5.15 15.81 -0.17
CA THR A 44 4.53 15.61 1.16
C THR A 44 3.00 15.59 1.09
N ASP A 45 2.44 16.01 -0.05
CA ASP A 45 1.01 16.19 -0.24
C ASP A 45 0.41 14.99 -0.97
N PHE A 46 -0.79 14.60 -0.55
CA PHE A 46 -1.59 13.57 -1.20
C PHE A 46 -3.06 13.98 -1.19
N HIS A 47 -3.77 13.54 -2.23
CA HIS A 47 -5.21 13.73 -2.36
C HIS A 47 -5.90 12.42 -2.06
N THR A 48 -6.95 12.49 -1.24
CA THR A 48 -7.70 11.32 -0.78
C THR A 48 -9.06 11.28 -1.48
N GLY A 49 -9.43 10.12 -1.99
CA GLY A 49 -10.72 9.82 -2.58
C GLY A 49 -11.32 8.55 -2.00
N ALA A 50 -12.50 8.17 -2.50
CA ALA A 50 -13.21 6.97 -2.05
C ALA A 50 -12.39 5.69 -2.29
N ALA A 51 -12.68 4.65 -1.49
CA ALA A 51 -12.18 3.30 -1.74
C ALA A 51 -12.56 2.82 -3.15
N LEU A 52 -11.67 2.07 -3.79
CA LEU A 52 -11.94 1.46 -5.08
C LEU A 52 -13.02 0.39 -4.96
N SER A 53 -13.96 0.41 -5.91
CA SER A 53 -15.10 -0.51 -5.91
C SER A 53 -14.66 -1.96 -6.03
N VAL A 54 -15.39 -2.85 -5.38
CA VAL A 54 -15.37 -4.28 -5.73
C VAL A 54 -16.40 -4.47 -6.84
N ALA A 55 -15.95 -4.73 -8.06
CA ALA A 55 -16.85 -5.07 -9.16
C ALA A 55 -17.00 -6.59 -9.29
N VAL A 56 -18.05 -7.00 -10.01
CA VAL A 56 -18.43 -8.41 -10.18
C VAL A 56 -17.51 -9.13 -11.16
N ASP A 57 -16.98 -8.40 -12.16
CA ASP A 57 -16.06 -8.89 -13.18
C ASP A 57 -14.86 -7.94 -13.40
N ASP A 58 -13.86 -8.45 -14.09
CA ASP A 58 -12.55 -7.82 -14.26
C ASP A 58 -12.61 -6.53 -15.12
N ASP A 59 -13.47 -6.48 -16.14
CA ASP A 59 -13.63 -5.32 -17.02
C ASP A 59 -14.37 -4.18 -16.32
N ALA A 60 -15.47 -4.51 -15.64
CA ALA A 60 -16.21 -3.55 -14.82
C ALA A 60 -15.32 -2.99 -13.70
N TRP A 61 -14.48 -3.83 -13.09
CA TRP A 61 -13.51 -3.40 -12.09
C TRP A 61 -12.49 -2.44 -12.69
N ALA A 62 -11.90 -2.78 -13.84
CA ALA A 62 -10.90 -1.96 -14.50
C ALA A 62 -11.46 -0.59 -14.91
N GLU A 63 -12.67 -0.54 -15.45
CA GLU A 63 -13.32 0.70 -15.86
C GLU A 63 -13.69 1.59 -14.67
N ALA A 64 -14.28 1.01 -13.61
CA ALA A 64 -14.59 1.75 -12.39
C ALA A 64 -13.34 2.29 -11.70
N THR A 65 -12.28 1.48 -11.65
CA THR A 65 -11.00 1.85 -11.04
C THR A 65 -10.28 2.93 -11.85
N ASN A 66 -10.22 2.79 -13.18
CA ASN A 66 -9.66 3.79 -14.08
C ASN A 66 -10.37 5.16 -13.89
N ARG A 67 -11.71 5.15 -13.84
CA ARG A 67 -12.51 6.36 -13.61
C ARG A 67 -12.19 7.00 -12.26
N ALA A 68 -12.16 6.20 -11.19
CA ALA A 68 -11.87 6.69 -9.83
C ALA A 68 -10.48 7.32 -9.74
N ILE A 69 -9.46 6.64 -10.25
CA ILE A 69 -8.07 7.13 -10.26
C ILE A 69 -7.95 8.41 -11.07
N ARG A 70 -8.51 8.46 -12.28
CA ARG A 70 -8.43 9.66 -13.14
C ARG A 70 -9.19 10.85 -12.56
N SER A 71 -10.35 10.60 -11.96
CA SER A 71 -11.12 11.65 -11.26
C SER A 71 -10.32 12.23 -10.10
N LEU A 72 -9.73 11.38 -9.26
CA LEU A 72 -8.92 11.81 -8.13
C LEU A 72 -7.64 12.54 -8.60
N ALA A 73 -6.92 11.99 -9.57
CA ALA A 73 -5.73 12.62 -10.14
C ALA A 73 -6.03 13.99 -10.76
N THR A 74 -7.16 14.13 -11.46
CA THR A 74 -7.62 15.42 -12.01
C THR A 74 -7.87 16.44 -10.90
N SER A 75 -8.54 16.03 -9.81
CA SER A 75 -8.76 16.91 -8.65
C SER A 75 -7.46 17.31 -7.95
N ALA A 76 -6.42 16.48 -8.08
CA ALA A 76 -5.09 16.74 -7.54
C ALA A 76 -4.18 17.56 -8.47
N GLY A 77 -4.62 17.89 -9.69
CA GLY A 77 -3.75 18.50 -10.71
C GLY A 77 -2.64 17.58 -11.22
N ILE A 78 -2.79 16.26 -11.06
CA ILE A 78 -1.79 15.25 -11.46
C ILE A 78 -2.21 14.60 -12.77
N THR A 79 -1.31 14.58 -13.75
CA THR A 79 -1.49 13.80 -14.99
C THR A 79 -0.98 12.37 -14.78
N VAL A 80 -1.76 11.36 -15.18
CA VAL A 80 -1.38 9.94 -15.02
C VAL A 80 -0.80 9.34 -16.31
N ASP A 81 -1.32 9.73 -17.47
CA ASP A 81 -0.89 9.19 -18.76
C ASP A 81 0.60 9.43 -19.00
N GLY A 82 1.31 8.40 -19.46
CA GLY A 82 2.74 8.45 -19.75
C GLY A 82 3.66 8.55 -18.51
N ARG A 83 3.12 8.57 -17.29
CA ARG A 83 3.90 8.59 -16.05
C ARG A 83 4.36 7.20 -15.63
N HIS A 84 5.40 7.17 -14.78
CA HIS A 84 5.72 6.01 -13.97
C HIS A 84 4.71 5.92 -12.81
N ILE A 85 4.20 4.72 -12.51
CA ILE A 85 3.25 4.50 -11.41
C ILE A 85 3.89 3.62 -10.33
N LEU A 86 3.83 4.09 -9.08
CA LEU A 86 4.03 3.29 -7.89
C LEU A 86 2.66 2.96 -7.32
N LEU A 87 2.27 1.69 -7.33
CA LEU A 87 1.05 1.25 -6.65
C LEU A 87 1.42 0.52 -5.36
N THR A 88 0.65 0.71 -4.31
CA THR A 88 0.83 -0.03 -3.06
C THR A 88 -0.21 -1.14 -2.97
N GLU A 89 0.23 -2.31 -2.50
CA GLU A 89 -0.64 -3.43 -2.18
C GLU A 89 -0.44 -3.86 -0.73
N GLY A 90 -1.50 -4.39 -0.11
CA GLY A 90 -1.33 -5.22 1.08
C GLY A 90 -1.30 -6.69 0.72
N ILE A 91 -0.88 -7.49 1.68
CA ILE A 91 -0.86 -8.95 1.59
C ILE A 91 -2.29 -9.55 1.70
N ASP A 92 -3.29 -8.71 2.02
CA ASP A 92 -4.70 -9.06 2.19
C ASP A 92 -5.55 -8.89 0.91
N GLN A 93 -5.06 -9.43 -0.21
CA GLN A 93 -5.74 -9.26 -1.50
C GLN A 93 -7.01 -10.11 -1.65
N LYS A 94 -8.10 -9.48 -2.13
CA LYS A 94 -9.44 -10.09 -2.29
C LYS A 94 -9.47 -11.24 -3.30
N HIS A 95 -8.73 -11.16 -4.40
CA HIS A 95 -8.74 -12.17 -5.47
C HIS A 95 -7.51 -13.09 -5.45
N GLY A 96 -6.75 -13.06 -4.35
CA GLY A 96 -5.46 -13.72 -4.21
C GLY A 96 -4.31 -12.91 -4.85
N PRO A 97 -3.06 -13.12 -4.38
CA PRO A 97 -1.93 -12.26 -4.69
C PRO A 97 -1.60 -12.19 -6.19
N ARG A 98 -1.78 -13.30 -6.92
CA ARG A 98 -1.44 -13.34 -8.34
C ARG A 98 -2.46 -12.61 -9.21
N ARG A 99 -3.74 -12.94 -9.06
CA ARG A 99 -4.80 -12.38 -9.91
C ARG A 99 -4.95 -10.88 -9.72
N THR A 100 -4.90 -10.41 -8.47
CA THR A 100 -4.96 -8.97 -8.20
C THR A 100 -3.78 -8.23 -8.83
N ARG A 101 -2.58 -8.81 -8.82
CA ARG A 101 -1.41 -8.25 -9.54
C ARG A 101 -1.62 -8.20 -11.05
N GLU A 102 -2.14 -9.26 -11.66
CA GLU A 102 -2.46 -9.29 -13.09
C GLU A 102 -3.47 -8.18 -13.46
N LEU A 103 -4.50 -7.98 -12.64
CA LEU A 103 -5.48 -6.90 -12.84
C LEU A 103 -4.85 -5.50 -12.72
N TRP A 104 -3.98 -5.29 -11.73
CA TRP A 104 -3.25 -4.03 -11.61
C TRP A 104 -2.33 -3.76 -12.80
N VAL A 105 -1.69 -4.80 -13.32
CA VAL A 105 -0.83 -4.71 -14.51
C VAL A 105 -1.63 -4.29 -15.74
N SER A 106 -2.72 -4.99 -16.04
CA SER A 106 -3.59 -4.63 -17.18
C SER A 106 -4.16 -3.23 -17.03
N LEU A 107 -4.64 -2.86 -15.84
CA LEU A 107 -5.14 -1.51 -15.59
C LEU A 107 -4.06 -0.44 -15.84
N ALA A 108 -2.85 -0.63 -15.30
CA ALA A 108 -1.77 0.34 -15.37
C ALA A 108 -1.33 0.63 -16.82
N PHE A 109 -1.20 -0.40 -17.65
CA PHE A 109 -0.74 -0.24 -19.03
C PHE A 109 -1.88 0.04 -20.01
N GLU A 110 -2.99 -0.69 -19.92
CA GLU A 110 -4.04 -0.65 -20.95
C GLU A 110 -5.04 0.50 -20.73
N LYS A 111 -5.28 0.91 -19.47
CA LYS A 111 -6.28 1.92 -19.13
C LYS A 111 -5.66 3.23 -18.65
N LEU A 112 -4.65 3.17 -17.80
CA LEU A 112 -3.96 4.35 -17.26
C LEU A 112 -2.84 4.87 -18.18
N GLY A 113 -2.43 4.10 -19.18
CA GLY A 113 -1.41 4.52 -20.14
C GLY A 113 -0.04 4.78 -19.50
N SER A 114 0.29 4.09 -18.42
CA SER A 114 1.54 4.30 -17.70
C SER A 114 2.76 3.86 -18.52
N ARG A 115 3.89 4.56 -18.31
CA ARG A 115 5.18 4.23 -18.94
C ARG A 115 5.83 3.02 -18.30
N SER A 116 5.69 2.89 -16.98
CA SER A 116 6.08 1.72 -16.21
C SER A 116 5.27 1.67 -14.92
N MET A 117 5.25 0.50 -14.30
CA MET A 117 4.67 0.33 -12.97
C MET A 117 5.63 -0.41 -12.04
N TYR A 118 5.53 -0.08 -10.76
CA TYR A 118 6.04 -0.91 -9.68
C TYR A 118 4.93 -1.13 -8.66
N LEU A 119 4.87 -2.34 -8.11
CA LEU A 119 3.93 -2.70 -7.07
C LEU A 119 4.70 -2.95 -5.78
N ALA A 120 4.45 -2.12 -4.79
CA ALA A 120 5.14 -2.13 -3.51
C ALA A 120 4.25 -2.65 -2.40
N GLU A 121 4.83 -3.41 -1.48
CA GLU A 121 4.12 -3.90 -0.31
C GLU A 121 4.03 -2.79 0.77
N ARG A 122 2.83 -2.54 1.26
CA ARG A 122 2.52 -1.43 2.19
C ARG A 122 3.35 -1.48 3.48
N SER A 123 3.56 -2.66 4.06
CA SER A 123 4.29 -2.83 5.32
C SER A 123 5.78 -2.50 5.16
N SER A 124 6.41 -2.94 4.07
CA SER A 124 7.80 -2.58 3.76
C SER A 124 7.96 -1.07 3.59
N LEU A 125 7.05 -0.41 2.85
CA LEU A 125 7.08 1.05 2.70
C LEU A 125 6.84 1.78 4.04
N ALA A 126 5.97 1.25 4.91
CA ALA A 126 5.75 1.79 6.23
C ALA A 126 7.04 1.76 7.09
N LEU A 127 7.81 0.66 7.07
CA LEU A 127 9.09 0.60 7.78
C LEU A 127 10.17 1.49 7.16
N PHE A 128 10.24 1.55 5.83
CA PHE A 128 11.21 2.43 5.16
C PHE A 128 10.97 3.89 5.53
N SER A 129 9.71 4.29 5.70
CA SER A 129 9.36 5.63 6.15
C SER A 129 9.84 5.98 7.57
N THR A 130 10.07 4.97 8.41
CA THR A 130 10.63 5.13 9.76
C THR A 130 12.15 4.94 9.78
N GLY A 131 12.79 4.75 8.63
CA GLY A 131 14.24 4.51 8.52
C GLY A 131 14.66 3.10 8.97
N THR A 132 13.71 2.16 9.04
CA THR A 132 13.95 0.78 9.47
C THR A 132 13.63 -0.21 8.35
N THR A 133 14.24 -1.40 8.37
CA THR A 133 14.00 -2.44 7.37
C THR A 133 13.42 -3.72 7.96
N SER A 134 13.42 -3.88 9.29
CA SER A 134 12.86 -5.04 9.98
C SER A 134 11.93 -4.60 11.11
N GLY A 135 10.82 -5.30 11.29
CA GLY A 135 9.84 -5.00 12.33
C GLY A 135 8.49 -5.65 12.08
N ILE A 136 7.53 -5.40 12.97
CA ILE A 136 6.14 -5.82 12.81
C ILE A 136 5.31 -4.56 12.50
N VAL A 137 4.69 -4.53 11.33
CA VAL A 137 3.74 -3.48 10.95
C VAL A 137 2.34 -3.98 11.21
N ALA A 138 1.56 -3.22 11.97
CA ALA A 138 0.15 -3.51 12.19
C ALA A 138 -0.70 -2.40 11.57
N ASP A 139 -1.62 -2.79 10.67
CA ASP A 139 -2.65 -1.93 10.11
C ASP A 139 -4.04 -2.33 10.64
N ALA A 140 -5.12 -1.83 10.04
CA ALA A 140 -6.48 -2.11 10.48
C ALA A 140 -6.92 -3.59 10.35
N ARG A 141 -6.19 -4.41 9.59
CA ARG A 141 -6.64 -5.73 9.16
C ARG A 141 -5.59 -6.82 9.40
N SER A 142 -4.33 -6.44 9.56
CA SER A 142 -3.24 -7.39 9.63
C SER A 142 -2.05 -6.91 10.43
N ALA A 143 -1.32 -7.86 11.02
CA ALA A 143 0.04 -7.71 11.51
C ALA A 143 0.97 -8.46 10.55
N VAL A 144 1.92 -7.75 9.95
CA VAL A 144 2.88 -8.24 8.97
C VAL A 144 4.29 -8.09 9.55
N VAL A 145 5.00 -9.21 9.64
CA VAL A 145 6.44 -9.18 9.97
C VAL A 145 7.21 -8.93 8.69
N VAL A 146 8.09 -7.93 8.73
CA VAL A 146 9.03 -7.61 7.66
C VAL A 146 10.43 -7.82 8.19
N TYR A 147 11.27 -8.50 7.42
CA TYR A 147 12.68 -8.72 7.72
C TYR A 147 13.52 -8.26 6.53
N GLU A 148 14.41 -7.29 6.77
CA GLU A 148 15.29 -6.69 5.76
C GLU A 148 14.55 -6.21 4.50
N GLY A 149 13.38 -5.60 4.70
CA GLY A 149 12.50 -5.08 3.65
C GLY A 149 11.61 -6.13 2.99
N SER A 150 11.73 -7.40 3.38
CA SER A 150 10.93 -8.50 2.84
C SER A 150 9.83 -8.93 3.82
N PRO A 151 8.55 -8.88 3.44
CA PRO A 151 7.47 -9.40 4.27
C PRO A 151 7.57 -10.93 4.38
N LEU A 152 7.34 -11.46 5.57
CA LEU A 152 7.39 -12.90 5.87
C LEU A 152 5.97 -13.50 5.78
N PRO A 153 5.60 -14.18 4.67
CA PRO A 153 4.19 -14.55 4.42
C PRO A 153 3.63 -15.53 5.45
N HIS A 154 4.48 -16.39 6.03
CA HIS A 154 4.10 -17.37 7.05
C HIS A 154 3.77 -16.72 8.41
N ALA A 155 4.22 -15.48 8.63
CA ALA A 155 4.05 -14.75 9.88
C ALA A 155 2.96 -13.65 9.80
N VAL A 156 2.23 -13.56 8.69
CA VAL A 156 1.12 -12.61 8.55
C VAL A 156 -0.08 -13.08 9.36
N LYS A 157 -0.62 -12.22 10.23
CA LYS A 157 -1.81 -12.48 11.03
C LYS A 157 -2.90 -11.49 10.69
N ARG A 158 -4.02 -11.99 10.18
CA ARG A 158 -5.23 -11.21 9.90
C ARG A 158 -6.13 -11.18 11.11
N PHE A 159 -6.83 -10.07 11.32
CA PHE A 159 -7.80 -9.94 12.39
C PHE A 159 -8.97 -9.05 11.97
N GLU A 160 -10.11 -9.29 12.61
CA GLU A 160 -11.35 -8.53 12.46
C GLU A 160 -11.87 -8.23 13.88
N GLY A 161 -12.51 -7.08 14.11
CA GLY A 161 -13.15 -6.75 15.39
C GLY A 161 -12.54 -5.56 16.14
N GLU A 162 -12.75 -5.50 17.47
CA GLU A 162 -12.34 -4.37 18.31
C GLU A 162 -10.81 -4.17 18.32
N TRP A 163 -10.41 -2.94 17.99
CA TRP A 163 -9.04 -2.56 17.63
C TRP A 163 -7.98 -2.86 18.70
N SER A 164 -8.29 -2.74 20.00
CA SER A 164 -7.26 -2.79 21.04
C SER A 164 -6.80 -4.19 21.40
N SER A 165 -7.69 -5.18 21.47
CA SER A 165 -7.35 -6.56 21.85
C SER A 165 -6.94 -7.39 20.63
N ALA A 166 -7.58 -7.15 19.48
CA ALA A 166 -7.30 -7.87 18.24
C ALA A 166 -5.89 -7.61 17.70
N ILE A 167 -5.43 -6.35 17.73
CA ILE A 167 -4.09 -5.96 17.26
C ILE A 167 -3.01 -6.60 18.12
N ALA A 168 -3.11 -6.51 19.45
CA ALA A 168 -2.11 -7.06 20.36
C ALA A 168 -1.96 -8.58 20.20
N GLY A 169 -3.10 -9.29 20.08
CA GLY A 169 -3.11 -10.72 19.81
C GLY A 169 -2.49 -11.06 18.45
N ALA A 170 -2.81 -10.31 17.41
CA ALA A 170 -2.24 -10.52 16.07
C ALA A 170 -0.74 -10.26 16.01
N VAL A 171 -0.25 -9.19 16.65
CA VAL A 171 1.19 -8.88 16.73
C VAL A 171 1.93 -9.96 17.50
N SER A 172 1.40 -10.39 18.65
CA SER A 172 2.00 -11.49 19.43
C SER A 172 2.05 -12.79 18.62
N ALA A 173 0.95 -13.15 17.95
CA ALA A 173 0.90 -14.34 17.11
C ALA A 173 1.81 -14.25 15.88
N ALA A 174 2.03 -13.04 15.33
CA ALA A 174 2.95 -12.80 14.22
C ALA A 174 4.41 -12.99 14.67
N ALA A 175 4.79 -12.40 15.80
CA ALA A 175 6.11 -12.57 16.41
C ALA A 175 6.41 -14.05 16.69
N MET A 176 5.45 -14.75 17.29
CA MET A 176 5.55 -16.19 17.57
C MET A 176 5.70 -17.08 16.34
N ALA A 177 5.15 -16.65 15.20
CA ALA A 177 5.27 -17.40 13.95
C ALA A 177 6.68 -17.30 13.36
N CYS A 178 7.43 -16.24 13.70
CA CYS A 178 8.84 -16.09 13.37
C CYS A 178 9.74 -16.79 14.38
N ASP A 179 9.42 -16.65 15.67
CA ASP A 179 10.18 -17.26 16.76
C ASP A 179 9.22 -17.77 17.86
N PRO A 180 9.00 -19.09 17.96
CA PRO A 180 8.10 -19.68 18.94
C PRO A 180 8.59 -19.52 20.40
N ASP A 181 9.88 -19.25 20.62
CA ASP A 181 10.47 -19.14 21.97
C ASP A 181 10.23 -17.78 22.62
N ILE A 182 9.71 -16.79 21.88
CA ILE A 182 9.33 -15.45 22.39
C ILE A 182 8.38 -15.52 23.59
N LYS A 183 7.54 -16.57 23.71
CA LYS A 183 6.66 -16.77 24.88
C LYS A 183 7.41 -16.99 26.19
N ASN A 184 8.65 -17.47 26.11
CA ASN A 184 9.47 -17.86 27.26
C ASN A 184 10.50 -16.79 27.63
N ALA A 185 10.54 -15.65 26.90
CA ALA A 185 11.44 -14.57 27.22
C ALA A 185 11.07 -13.93 28.58
N PRO A 186 12.00 -13.79 29.52
CA PRO A 186 11.73 -13.13 30.80
C PRO A 186 11.33 -11.67 30.56
N GLY A 187 10.17 -11.28 31.09
CA GLY A 187 9.59 -9.93 30.99
C GLY A 187 10.18 -8.92 31.97
#